data_AF-A0A132BUV8-F1
#
_entry.id   AF-A0A132BUV8-F1
#
_cell.length_a   1.000
_cell.length_b   1.000
_cell.length_c   1.000
_cell.angle_alpha   90.00
_cell.angle_beta   90.00
_cell.angle_gamma   90.00
#
_symmetry.space_group_name_H-M   'P 1'
#
loop_
_entity.id
_entity.type
_entity.pdbx_description
1 polymer ?
#
loop_
_entity_poly.entity_id
_entity_poly.type
_entity_poly.pdbx_seq_one_letter_code
_entity_poly.pdbx_strand_id
1 'polypeptide(L)'
;MSKEFSKIQEDYKKCAADLKQTTKAEAEKTKKSMAQALEKCWDAEDNLREAIATAREQGMTSKKLADAIKDKGVKSSLSVWQKAVVAQKAQLDAMLALVAKAQSLVPTLAKLESSAEKISKSAGKGSPDKKEIDAFLADVKKQQSELKTVMGYAGKMKPGDKFYAVQSKKILEKLLSDDKASASEADLPKLLEEKQLKRSAARVTSLSGAIEAAHKKGVSIAAEDAKSAQTQLKVGLLKLKELAKLVGDYKRARKKCEKDIKANPDSKKLIAVLDHFDKSLAAGTAQMKELGAQVKKTAAA
;
A
#
# COMPACT_ATOMS: atom_id res chain seq x y z
N MET A 1 18.72 -32.81 41.09
CA MET A 1 18.18 -31.46 40.81
C MET A 1 17.98 -30.68 42.11
N SER A 2 18.59 -29.49 42.25
CA SER A 2 18.45 -28.67 43.45
C SER A 2 17.08 -27.96 43.50
N LYS A 3 16.53 -27.75 44.70
CA LYS A 3 15.26 -27.02 44.91
C LYS A 3 15.30 -25.60 44.31
N GLU A 4 16.48 -24.98 44.33
CA GLU A 4 16.70 -23.65 43.76
C GLU A 4 16.59 -23.65 42.23
N PHE A 5 17.10 -24.67 41.54
CA PHE A 5 16.99 -24.78 40.09
C PHE A 5 15.57 -25.09 39.64
N SER A 6 14.84 -25.94 40.38
CA SER A 6 13.41 -26.19 40.12
C SER A 6 12.58 -24.90 40.20
N LYS A 7 12.88 -24.01 41.15
CA LYS A 7 12.24 -22.69 41.26
C LYS A 7 12.53 -21.79 40.05
N ILE A 8 13.76 -21.81 39.53
CA ILE A 8 14.12 -21.07 38.31
C ILE A 8 13.33 -21.59 37.10
N GLN A 9 13.18 -22.92 36.97
CA GLN A 9 12.39 -23.52 35.89
C GLN A 9 10.90 -23.14 35.99
N GLU A 10 10.34 -23.07 37.21
CA GLU A 10 8.96 -22.59 37.41
C GLU A 10 8.80 -21.11 37.04
N ASP A 11 9.75 -20.26 37.43
CA ASP A 11 9.72 -18.85 37.05
C ASP A 11 9.88 -18.65 35.53
N TYR A 12 10.68 -19.49 34.87
CA TYR A 12 10.77 -19.50 33.40
C TYR A 12 9.45 -19.93 32.74
N LYS A 13 8.75 -20.93 33.30
CA LYS A 13 7.44 -21.36 32.79
C LYS A 13 6.41 -20.23 32.81
N LYS A 14 6.50 -19.29 33.76
CA LYS A 14 5.59 -18.13 33.85
C LYS A 14 5.72 -17.18 32.66
N CYS A 15 6.90 -17.07 32.05
CA CYS A 15 7.12 -16.23 30.86
C CYS A 15 7.16 -17.01 29.53
N ALA A 16 7.07 -18.34 29.56
CA ALA A 16 7.18 -19.19 28.38
C ALA A 16 6.13 -18.89 27.30
N ALA A 17 4.89 -18.58 27.69
CA ALA A 17 3.83 -18.22 26.74
C ALA A 17 4.16 -16.91 25.99
N ASP A 18 4.66 -15.92 26.72
CA ASP A 18 5.04 -14.62 26.17
C ASP A 18 6.26 -14.73 25.24
N LEU A 19 7.25 -15.56 25.61
CA LEU A 19 8.42 -15.82 24.78
C LEU A 19 8.04 -16.49 23.46
N LYS A 20 7.10 -17.44 23.49
CA LYS A 20 6.57 -18.09 22.27
C LYS A 20 5.88 -17.12 21.31
N GLN A 21 5.29 -16.05 21.82
CA GLN A 21 4.62 -15.02 21.02
C GLN A 21 5.56 -13.87 20.61
N THR A 22 6.70 -13.71 21.29
CA THR A 22 7.64 -12.60 21.08
C THR A 22 8.90 -13.09 20.36
N THR A 23 8.73 -13.69 19.19
CA THR A 23 9.83 -14.28 18.42
C THR A 23 10.25 -13.39 17.26
N LYS A 24 11.46 -13.64 16.74
CA LYS A 24 11.92 -13.02 15.47
C LYS A 24 10.95 -13.30 14.31
N ALA A 25 10.38 -14.49 14.25
CA ALA A 25 9.47 -14.89 13.18
C ALA A 25 8.17 -14.08 13.19
N GLU A 26 7.56 -13.89 14.36
CA GLU A 26 6.36 -13.04 14.52
C GLU A 26 6.66 -11.56 14.20
N ALA A 27 7.84 -11.08 14.58
CA ALA A 27 8.29 -9.72 14.23
C ALA A 27 8.47 -9.53 12.71
N GLU A 28 9.10 -10.47 11.99
CA GLU A 28 9.22 -10.41 10.52
C GLU A 28 7.86 -10.52 9.82
N LYS A 29 6.98 -11.38 10.32
CA LYS A 29 5.60 -11.51 9.81
C LYS A 29 4.85 -10.19 9.96
N THR A 30 4.89 -9.58 11.14
CA THR A 30 4.24 -8.29 11.40
C THR A 30 4.83 -7.18 10.52
N LYS A 31 6.16 -7.14 10.37
CA LYS A 31 6.84 -6.20 9.46
C LYS A 31 6.38 -6.35 8.01
N LYS A 32 6.23 -7.59 7.50
CA LYS A 32 5.71 -7.83 6.16
C LYS A 32 4.27 -7.34 6.02
N SER A 33 3.42 -7.62 7.01
CA SER A 33 2.04 -7.14 7.05
C SER A 33 1.94 -5.62 7.11
N MET A 34 2.83 -4.95 7.86
CA MET A 34 2.95 -3.49 7.88
C MET A 34 3.26 -2.92 6.49
N ALA A 35 4.25 -3.48 5.79
CA ALA A 35 4.62 -3.03 4.46
C ALA A 35 3.46 -3.18 3.46
N GLN A 36 2.75 -4.31 3.51
CA GLN A 36 1.56 -4.54 2.68
C GLN A 36 0.40 -3.59 3.02
N ALA A 37 0.19 -3.31 4.31
CA ALA A 37 -0.84 -2.36 4.73
C ALA A 37 -0.51 -0.92 4.31
N LEU A 38 0.76 -0.53 4.37
CA LEU A 38 1.24 0.77 3.89
C LEU A 38 1.08 0.89 2.37
N GLU A 39 1.40 -0.16 1.62
CA GLU A 39 1.17 -0.21 0.18
C GLU A 39 -0.31 -0.02 -0.17
N LYS A 40 -1.22 -0.70 0.54
CA LYS A 40 -2.67 -0.49 0.37
C LYS A 40 -3.12 0.94 0.69
N CYS A 41 -2.47 1.60 1.66
CA CYS A 41 -2.74 2.99 1.94
C CYS A 41 -2.38 3.89 0.77
N TRP A 42 -1.18 3.72 0.20
CA TRP A 42 -0.75 4.48 -0.98
C TRP A 42 -1.68 4.22 -2.17
N ASP A 43 -2.08 2.96 -2.39
CA ASP A 43 -2.99 2.64 -3.48
C ASP A 43 -4.36 3.32 -3.30
N ALA A 44 -4.90 3.29 -2.08
CA ALA A 44 -6.15 3.98 -1.77
C ALA A 44 -6.02 5.51 -1.80
N GLU A 45 -4.85 6.06 -1.44
CA GLU A 45 -4.57 7.50 -1.48
C GLU A 45 -4.60 8.02 -2.92
N ASP A 46 -3.95 7.30 -3.83
CA ASP A 46 -3.94 7.62 -5.25
C ASP A 46 -5.36 7.58 -5.84
N ASN A 47 -6.18 6.58 -5.47
CA ASN A 47 -7.58 6.52 -5.89
C ASN A 47 -8.39 7.71 -5.33
N LEU A 48 -8.13 8.10 -4.08
CA LEU A 48 -8.75 9.28 -3.48
C LEU A 48 -8.32 10.57 -4.19
N ARG A 49 -7.04 10.70 -4.55
CA ARG A 49 -6.51 11.84 -5.31
C ARG A 49 -7.18 11.95 -6.67
N GLU A 50 -7.35 10.83 -7.36
CA GLU A 50 -8.06 10.77 -8.64
C GLU A 50 -9.53 11.18 -8.48
N ALA A 51 -10.23 10.66 -7.47
CA ALA A 51 -11.62 11.02 -7.21
C ALA A 51 -11.78 12.52 -6.91
N ILE A 52 -10.87 13.11 -6.13
CA ILE A 52 -10.84 14.55 -5.87
C ILE A 52 -10.62 15.33 -7.17
N ALA A 53 -9.69 14.90 -8.02
CA ALA A 53 -9.44 15.54 -9.30
C ALA A 53 -10.66 15.49 -10.23
N THR A 54 -11.35 14.34 -10.31
CA THR A 54 -12.58 14.20 -11.09
C THR A 54 -13.71 15.07 -10.55
N ALA A 55 -13.90 15.12 -9.22
CA ALA A 55 -14.91 15.98 -8.61
C ALA A 55 -14.64 17.47 -8.91
N ARG A 56 -13.37 17.90 -8.89
CA ARG A 56 -12.99 19.26 -9.30
C ARG A 56 -13.31 19.56 -10.75
N GLU A 57 -13.05 18.61 -11.64
CA GLU A 57 -13.43 18.73 -13.06
C GLU A 57 -14.95 18.80 -13.27
N GLN A 58 -15.74 18.29 -12.32
CA GLN A 58 -17.20 18.35 -12.31
C GLN A 58 -17.74 19.60 -11.58
N GLY A 59 -16.88 20.53 -11.16
CA GLY A 59 -17.27 21.81 -10.57
C GLY A 59 -17.08 21.90 -9.06
N MET A 60 -16.48 20.91 -8.40
CA MET A 60 -16.13 21.02 -6.97
C MET A 60 -14.99 22.03 -6.79
N THR A 61 -15.29 23.20 -6.21
CA THR A 61 -14.30 24.27 -5.95
C THR A 61 -13.81 24.30 -4.50
N SER A 62 -14.54 23.67 -3.57
CA SER A 62 -14.20 23.69 -2.15
C SER A 62 -13.01 22.79 -1.84
N LYS A 63 -12.10 23.31 -1.00
CA LYS A 63 -10.96 22.58 -0.41
C LYS A 63 -11.29 21.96 0.95
N LYS A 64 -12.55 22.07 1.40
CA LYS A 64 -12.99 21.54 2.70
C LYS A 64 -13.52 20.12 2.54
N LEU A 65 -13.15 19.24 3.47
CA LEU A 65 -13.60 17.85 3.49
C LEU A 65 -15.14 17.73 3.47
N ALA A 66 -15.84 18.57 4.23
CA ALA A 66 -17.30 18.55 4.34
C ALA A 66 -18.01 18.78 3.00
N ASP A 67 -17.41 19.53 2.10
CA ASP A 67 -17.93 19.73 0.75
C ASP A 67 -17.48 18.61 -0.19
N ALA A 68 -16.24 18.16 -0.05
CA ALA A 68 -15.69 17.10 -0.89
C ALA A 68 -16.45 15.77 -0.75
N ILE A 69 -16.92 15.42 0.45
CA ILE A 69 -17.71 14.20 0.69
C ILE A 69 -19.14 14.25 0.15
N LYS A 70 -19.59 15.40 -0.39
CA LYS A 70 -20.86 15.48 -1.13
C LYS A 70 -20.75 14.78 -2.48
N ASP A 71 -19.55 14.72 -3.05
CA ASP A 71 -19.26 13.90 -4.23
C ASP A 71 -19.20 12.41 -3.85
N LYS A 72 -19.96 11.58 -4.58
CA LYS A 72 -20.05 10.13 -4.29
C LYS A 72 -18.72 9.42 -4.52
N GLY A 73 -17.95 9.82 -5.54
CA GLY A 73 -16.65 9.24 -5.86
C GLY A 73 -15.62 9.53 -4.79
N VAL A 74 -15.54 10.78 -4.34
CA VAL A 74 -14.67 11.21 -3.25
C VAL A 74 -15.06 10.52 -1.95
N LYS A 75 -16.35 10.51 -1.58
CA LYS A 75 -16.84 9.84 -0.36
C LYS A 75 -16.48 8.36 -0.33
N SER A 76 -16.70 7.64 -1.43
CA SER A 76 -16.38 6.22 -1.55
C SER A 76 -14.87 5.97 -1.41
N SER A 77 -14.06 6.71 -2.18
CA SER A 77 -12.60 6.56 -2.17
C SER A 77 -11.98 6.93 -0.82
N LEU A 78 -12.53 7.96 -0.15
CA LEU A 78 -12.13 8.35 1.19
C LEU A 78 -12.39 7.24 2.20
N SER A 79 -13.55 6.58 2.13
CA SER A 79 -13.87 5.46 3.03
C SER A 79 -12.90 4.29 2.85
N VAL A 80 -12.52 3.98 1.61
CA VAL A 80 -11.52 2.95 1.31
C VAL A 80 -10.15 3.33 1.89
N TRP A 81 -9.71 4.57 1.66
CA TRP A 81 -8.45 5.07 2.21
C TRP A 81 -8.42 5.08 3.74
N GLN A 82 -9.49 5.52 4.40
CA GLN A 82 -9.60 5.49 5.86
C GLN A 82 -9.53 4.07 6.41
N LYS A 83 -10.18 3.10 5.76
CA LYS A 83 -10.06 1.68 6.15
C LYS A 83 -8.63 1.16 6.01
N ALA A 84 -7.93 1.53 4.94
CA ALA A 84 -6.52 1.18 4.75
C ALA A 84 -5.64 1.79 5.84
N VAL A 85 -5.86 3.07 6.18
CA VAL A 85 -5.16 3.77 7.28
C VAL A 85 -5.36 3.07 8.62
N VAL A 86 -6.60 2.69 8.95
CA VAL A 86 -6.90 1.95 10.19
C VAL A 86 -6.16 0.60 10.21
N ALA A 87 -6.15 -0.13 9.09
CA ALA A 87 -5.43 -1.39 8.99
C ALA A 87 -3.91 -1.20 9.15
N GLN A 88 -3.31 -0.17 8.54
CA GLN A 88 -1.89 0.13 8.70
C GLN A 88 -1.56 0.51 10.14
N LYS A 89 -2.41 1.32 10.79
CA LYS A 89 -2.27 1.66 12.21
C LYS A 89 -2.31 0.43 13.10
N ALA A 90 -3.23 -0.50 12.87
CA ALA A 90 -3.31 -1.74 13.64
C ALA A 90 -2.03 -2.58 13.52
N GLN A 91 -1.42 -2.64 12.33
CA GLN A 91 -0.14 -3.34 12.13
C GLN A 91 1.03 -2.63 12.82
N LEU A 92 1.06 -1.29 12.79
CA LEU A 92 2.04 -0.50 13.53
C LEU A 92 1.91 -0.73 15.04
N ASP A 93 0.70 -0.64 15.58
CA ASP A 93 0.43 -0.84 17.01
C ASP A 93 0.80 -2.27 17.44
N ALA A 94 0.51 -3.29 16.63
CA ALA A 94 0.94 -4.66 16.88
C ALA A 94 2.47 -4.81 16.94
N MET A 95 3.19 -4.16 16.03
CA MET A 95 4.65 -4.20 16.02
C MET A 95 5.25 -3.47 17.22
N LEU A 96 4.69 -2.32 17.61
CA LEU A 96 5.09 -1.59 18.81
C LEU A 96 4.81 -2.42 20.07
N ALA A 97 3.69 -3.15 20.13
CA ALA A 97 3.37 -4.05 21.23
C ALA A 97 4.38 -5.21 21.33
N LEU A 98 4.78 -5.81 20.20
CA LEU A 98 5.84 -6.83 20.18
C LEU A 98 7.18 -6.28 20.70
N VAL A 99 7.57 -5.08 20.27
CA VAL A 99 8.78 -4.41 20.75
C VAL A 99 8.70 -4.14 22.26
N ALA A 100 7.59 -3.59 22.74
CA ALA A 100 7.39 -3.30 24.16
C ALA A 100 7.41 -4.59 25.01
N LYS A 101 6.78 -5.66 24.52
CA LYS A 101 6.80 -6.96 25.18
C LYS A 101 8.21 -7.52 25.25
N ALA A 102 8.98 -7.44 24.16
CA ALA A 102 10.38 -7.85 24.15
C ALA A 102 11.22 -7.07 25.17
N GLN A 103 11.03 -5.74 25.24
CA GLN A 103 11.68 -4.89 26.24
C GLN A 103 11.36 -5.32 27.68
N SER A 104 10.11 -5.69 27.95
CA SER A 104 9.70 -6.15 29.30
C SER A 104 10.26 -7.51 29.70
N LEU A 105 10.52 -8.40 28.73
CA LEU A 105 10.98 -9.77 29.00
C LEU A 105 12.49 -9.88 29.21
N VAL A 106 13.28 -8.97 28.63
CA VAL A 106 14.74 -8.97 28.74
C VAL A 106 15.24 -8.95 30.20
N PRO A 107 14.76 -8.06 31.09
CA PRO A 107 15.19 -8.05 32.50
C PRO A 107 14.88 -9.36 33.22
N THR A 108 13.72 -9.96 32.94
CA THR A 108 13.30 -11.24 33.52
C THR A 108 14.27 -12.36 33.12
N LEU A 109 14.58 -12.48 31.82
CA LEU A 109 15.53 -13.48 31.35
C LEU A 109 16.94 -13.25 31.88
N ALA A 110 17.40 -12.00 32.01
CA ALA A 110 18.70 -11.67 32.59
C ALA A 110 18.81 -12.11 34.05
N LYS A 111 17.73 -11.95 34.83
CA LYS A 111 17.67 -12.43 36.22
C LYS A 111 17.72 -13.96 36.31
N LEU A 112 16.99 -14.65 35.44
CA LEU A 112 16.98 -16.13 35.39
C LEU A 112 18.35 -16.67 34.99
N GLU A 113 18.98 -16.08 33.98
CA GLU A 113 20.34 -16.42 33.55
C GLU A 113 21.35 -16.26 34.71
N SER A 114 21.40 -15.08 35.33
CA SER A 114 22.32 -14.82 36.45
C SER A 114 22.12 -15.79 37.62
N SER A 115 20.87 -16.15 37.91
CA SER A 115 20.54 -17.10 38.99
C SER A 115 20.98 -18.52 38.63
N ALA A 116 20.72 -18.96 37.39
CA ALA A 116 21.15 -20.27 36.91
C ALA A 116 22.68 -20.38 36.82
N GLU A 117 23.39 -19.31 36.42
CA GLU A 117 24.86 -19.28 36.39
C GLU A 117 25.48 -19.46 37.79
N LYS A 118 24.88 -18.86 38.83
CA LYS A 118 25.34 -19.07 40.22
C LYS A 118 25.22 -20.53 40.65
N ILE A 119 24.07 -21.16 40.39
CA ILE A 119 23.87 -22.59 40.70
C ILE A 119 24.83 -23.46 39.87
N SER A 120 25.00 -23.12 38.59
CA SER A 120 25.88 -23.81 37.65
C SER A 120 27.35 -23.84 38.08
N LYS A 121 27.82 -22.81 38.81
CA LYS A 121 29.18 -22.74 39.37
C LYS A 121 29.39 -23.65 40.58
N SER A 122 28.33 -23.88 41.36
CA SER A 122 28.37 -24.74 42.55
C SER A 122 28.07 -26.21 42.24
N ALA A 123 27.60 -26.51 41.03
CA ALA A 123 27.32 -27.88 40.59
C ALA A 123 28.59 -28.64 40.20
N GLY A 124 28.68 -29.91 40.62
CA GLY A 124 29.81 -30.78 40.28
C GLY A 124 29.98 -30.95 38.77
N LYS A 125 31.21 -30.76 38.28
CA LYS A 125 31.57 -30.85 36.85
C LYS A 125 31.19 -32.24 36.30
N GLY A 126 30.44 -32.28 35.19
CA GLY A 126 30.01 -33.53 34.56
C GLY A 126 28.79 -34.21 35.18
N SER A 127 28.24 -33.68 36.28
CA SER A 127 27.01 -34.19 36.88
C SER A 127 25.80 -34.02 35.95
N PRO A 128 24.77 -34.88 36.05
CA PRO A 128 23.51 -34.72 35.33
C PRO A 128 22.87 -33.35 35.56
N ASP A 129 22.86 -32.87 36.80
CA ASP A 129 22.33 -31.55 37.18
C ASP A 129 23.07 -30.41 36.45
N LYS A 130 24.41 -30.49 36.33
CA LYS A 130 25.21 -29.49 35.59
C LYS A 130 24.83 -29.43 34.11
N LYS A 131 24.64 -30.58 33.46
CA LYS A 131 24.23 -30.63 32.03
C LYS A 131 22.85 -29.98 31.81
N GLU A 132 21.92 -30.22 32.72
CA GLU A 132 20.57 -29.64 32.63
C GLU A 132 20.58 -28.12 32.84
N ILE A 133 21.36 -27.63 33.80
CA ILE A 133 21.54 -26.18 34.03
C ILE A 133 22.21 -25.52 32.82
N ASP A 134 23.23 -26.14 32.24
CA ASP A 134 23.92 -25.60 31.07
C ASP A 134 23.00 -25.57 29.83
N ALA A 135 22.13 -26.57 29.64
CA ALA A 135 21.11 -26.57 28.59
C ALA A 135 20.06 -25.45 28.80
N PHE A 136 19.61 -25.24 30.04
CA PHE A 136 18.72 -24.13 30.38
C PHE A 136 19.36 -22.77 30.08
N LEU A 137 20.62 -22.57 30.47
CA LEU A 137 21.37 -21.34 30.19
C LEU A 137 21.50 -21.08 28.68
N ALA A 138 21.73 -22.13 27.88
CA ALA A 138 21.78 -22.01 26.43
C ALA A 138 20.44 -21.56 25.84
N ASP A 139 19.32 -22.12 26.32
CA ASP A 139 17.97 -21.70 25.89
C ASP A 139 17.67 -20.25 26.28
N VAL A 140 17.95 -19.85 27.52
CA VAL A 140 17.76 -18.46 27.99
C VAL A 140 18.59 -17.48 27.17
N LYS A 141 19.87 -17.77 26.90
CA LYS A 141 20.75 -16.94 26.05
C LYS A 141 20.20 -16.81 24.63
N LYS A 142 19.70 -17.91 24.06
CA LYS A 142 19.04 -17.90 22.75
C LYS A 142 17.82 -16.98 22.77
N GLN A 143 16.92 -17.12 23.76
CA GLN A 143 15.73 -16.29 23.87
C GLN A 143 16.08 -14.81 24.02
N GLN A 144 17.07 -14.45 24.84
CA GLN A 144 17.53 -13.06 24.97
C GLN A 144 18.03 -12.49 23.64
N SER A 145 18.76 -13.26 22.84
CA SER A 145 19.21 -12.84 21.51
C SER A 145 18.04 -12.59 20.55
N GLU A 146 17.01 -13.44 20.61
CA GLU A 146 15.78 -13.23 19.84
C GLU A 146 15.06 -11.95 20.26
N LEU A 147 14.87 -11.72 21.57
CA LEU A 147 14.24 -10.50 22.09
C LEU A 147 15.02 -9.24 21.69
N LYS A 148 16.35 -9.24 21.79
CA LYS A 148 17.18 -8.12 21.30
C LYS A 148 16.96 -7.84 19.81
N THR A 149 16.80 -8.90 19.01
CA THR A 149 16.49 -8.75 17.58
C THR A 149 15.11 -8.11 17.38
N VAL A 150 14.09 -8.56 18.12
CA VAL A 150 12.72 -7.98 18.09
C VAL A 150 12.75 -6.50 18.49
N MET A 151 13.45 -6.14 19.56
CA MET A 151 13.63 -4.74 19.99
C MET A 151 14.27 -3.87 18.91
N GLY A 152 15.24 -4.42 18.17
CA GLY A 152 15.95 -3.72 17.10
C GLY A 152 15.06 -3.29 15.93
N TYR A 153 13.86 -3.85 15.75
CA TYR A 153 12.98 -3.44 14.66
C TYR A 153 12.42 -2.03 14.81
N ALA A 154 12.26 -1.52 16.04
CA ALA A 154 11.81 -0.13 16.24
C ALA A 154 12.74 0.89 15.56
N GLY A 155 14.05 0.62 15.58
CA GLY A 155 15.06 1.41 14.88
C GLY A 155 15.06 1.23 13.36
N LYS A 156 14.59 0.09 12.86
CA LYS A 156 14.61 -0.27 11.41
C LYS A 156 13.36 0.15 10.63
N MET A 157 12.30 0.56 11.33
CA MET A 157 11.09 1.07 10.68
C MET A 157 11.38 2.37 9.93
N LYS A 158 10.92 2.46 8.68
CA LYS A 158 11.07 3.66 7.85
C LYS A 158 10.06 4.74 8.29
N PRO A 159 10.26 6.01 7.89
CA PRO A 159 9.30 7.07 8.22
C PRO A 159 7.85 6.77 7.79
N GLY A 160 7.66 6.16 6.61
CA GLY A 160 6.33 5.75 6.14
C GLY A 160 5.64 4.77 7.08
N ASP A 161 6.39 3.80 7.61
CA ASP A 161 5.87 2.80 8.56
C ASP A 161 5.40 3.45 9.86
N LYS A 162 6.17 4.43 10.36
CA LYS A 162 5.94 5.10 11.64
C LYS A 162 4.86 6.17 11.59
N PHE A 163 4.81 6.93 10.49
CA PHE A 163 4.12 8.21 10.47
C PHE A 163 2.95 8.27 9.52
N TYR A 164 2.78 7.34 8.57
CA TYR A 164 1.73 7.46 7.56
C TYR A 164 0.33 7.56 8.20
N ALA A 165 -0.09 6.55 8.98
CA ALA A 165 -1.41 6.60 9.63
C ALA A 165 -1.51 7.70 10.68
N VAL A 166 -0.42 8.00 11.40
CA VAL A 166 -0.38 9.08 12.40
C VAL A 166 -0.60 10.45 11.75
N GLN A 167 -0.09 10.67 10.55
CA GLN A 167 -0.22 11.91 9.79
C GLN A 167 -1.39 11.88 8.80
N SER A 168 -2.27 10.88 8.85
CA SER A 168 -3.38 10.70 7.91
C SER A 168 -4.22 11.97 7.75
N LYS A 169 -4.57 12.65 8.85
CA LYS A 169 -5.30 13.93 8.80
C LYS A 169 -4.57 14.98 7.94
N LYS A 170 -3.26 15.15 8.12
CA LYS A 170 -2.46 16.10 7.33
C LYS A 170 -2.33 15.69 5.88
N ILE A 171 -2.22 14.38 5.60
CA ILE A 171 -2.21 13.84 4.23
C ILE A 171 -3.52 14.20 3.54
N LEU A 172 -4.66 13.98 4.19
CA LEU A 172 -5.98 14.31 3.66
C LEU A 172 -6.16 15.82 3.42
N GLU A 173 -5.76 16.65 4.37
CA GLU A 173 -5.78 18.11 4.23
C GLU A 173 -4.94 18.57 3.02
N LYS A 174 -3.77 17.95 2.81
CA LYS A 174 -2.92 18.23 1.67
C LYS A 174 -3.56 17.82 0.34
N LEU A 175 -4.16 16.62 0.26
CA LEU A 175 -4.87 16.17 -0.94
C LEU A 175 -6.01 17.11 -1.34
N LEU A 176 -6.76 17.62 -0.35
CA LEU A 176 -7.88 18.53 -0.59
C LEU A 176 -7.44 19.95 -0.95
N SER A 177 -6.23 20.36 -0.54
CA SER A 177 -5.70 21.71 -0.80
C SER A 177 -4.82 21.81 -2.05
N ASP A 178 -4.20 20.70 -2.49
CA ASP A 178 -3.39 20.63 -3.70
C ASP A 178 -4.29 20.75 -4.95
N ASP A 179 -4.21 21.87 -5.67
CA ASP A 179 -4.95 22.12 -6.92
C ASP A 179 -4.35 21.39 -8.14
N LYS A 180 -3.30 20.59 -7.93
CA LYS A 180 -2.54 19.99 -9.03
C LYS A 180 -3.32 18.85 -9.68
N ALA A 181 -4.04 19.18 -10.74
CA ALA A 181 -4.71 18.23 -11.62
C ALA A 181 -3.74 17.41 -12.50
N SER A 182 -2.42 17.65 -12.42
CA SER A 182 -1.38 16.95 -13.20
C SER A 182 -0.18 16.59 -12.34
N ALA A 183 0.51 15.51 -12.68
CA ALA A 183 1.78 15.14 -12.05
C ALA A 183 2.76 16.34 -12.10
N SER A 184 3.38 16.67 -10.97
CA SER A 184 4.40 17.71 -10.94
C SER A 184 5.63 17.24 -11.72
N GLU A 185 6.45 18.15 -12.28
CA GLU A 185 7.66 17.75 -13.01
C GLU A 185 8.59 16.84 -12.16
N ALA A 186 8.62 17.06 -10.84
CA ALA A 186 9.38 16.24 -9.89
C ALA A 186 8.83 14.80 -9.72
N ASP A 187 7.57 14.56 -10.09
CA ASP A 187 6.92 13.25 -9.99
C ASP A 187 6.92 12.48 -11.32
N LEU A 188 7.31 13.11 -12.43
CA LEU A 188 7.36 12.46 -13.75
C LEU A 188 8.26 11.22 -13.79
N PRO A 189 9.47 11.20 -13.15
CA PRO A 189 10.27 9.97 -13.10
C PRO A 189 9.57 8.82 -12.36
N LYS A 190 8.80 9.12 -11.31
CA LYS A 190 8.10 8.10 -10.51
C LYS A 190 7.00 7.40 -11.31
N LEU A 191 6.41 8.08 -12.29
CA LEU A 191 5.44 7.45 -13.21
C LEU A 191 6.06 6.28 -13.97
N LEU A 192 7.37 6.34 -14.24
CA LEU A 192 8.11 5.34 -15.00
C LEU A 192 8.68 4.21 -14.13
N GLU A 193 8.40 4.21 -12.83
CA GLU A 193 8.75 3.10 -11.94
C GLU A 193 7.82 1.91 -12.20
N GLU A 194 8.36 0.68 -12.15
CA GLU A 194 7.64 -0.56 -12.49
C GLU A 194 6.27 -0.69 -11.82
N LYS A 195 6.20 -0.34 -10.53
CA LYS A 195 4.95 -0.40 -9.75
C LYS A 195 3.89 0.55 -10.31
N GLN A 196 4.26 1.80 -10.60
CA GLN A 196 3.32 2.80 -11.12
C GLN A 196 2.89 2.48 -12.55
N LEU A 197 3.82 2.01 -13.37
CA LEU A 197 3.52 1.53 -14.72
C LEU A 197 2.53 0.37 -14.71
N LYS A 198 2.75 -0.65 -13.87
CA LYS A 198 1.87 -1.82 -13.80
C LYS A 198 0.45 -1.43 -13.40
N ARG A 199 0.32 -0.55 -12.40
CA ARG A 199 -0.98 -0.03 -11.97
C ARG A 199 -1.65 0.80 -13.06
N SER A 200 -0.90 1.69 -13.68
CA SER A 200 -1.41 2.55 -14.74
C SER A 200 -1.79 1.76 -15.98
N ALA A 201 -1.06 0.68 -16.31
CA ALA A 201 -1.40 -0.23 -17.39
C ALA A 201 -2.72 -0.94 -17.13
N ALA A 202 -2.93 -1.47 -15.92
CA ALA A 202 -4.22 -2.05 -15.54
C ALA A 202 -5.36 -1.02 -15.65
N ARG A 203 -5.11 0.23 -15.25
CA ARG A 203 -6.09 1.32 -15.36
C ARG A 203 -6.37 1.71 -16.81
N VAL A 204 -5.35 1.79 -17.67
CA VAL A 204 -5.49 2.01 -19.12
C VAL A 204 -6.34 0.92 -19.74
N THR A 205 -6.08 -0.35 -19.44
CA THR A 205 -6.88 -1.49 -19.93
C THR A 205 -8.33 -1.40 -19.47
N SER A 206 -8.56 -1.08 -18.19
CA SER A 206 -9.92 -0.92 -17.64
C SER A 206 -10.68 0.21 -18.30
N LEU A 207 -10.06 1.39 -18.46
CA LEU A 207 -10.66 2.55 -19.13
C LEU A 207 -10.96 2.25 -20.60
N SER A 208 -10.01 1.61 -21.30
CA SER A 208 -10.18 1.23 -22.71
C SER A 208 -11.36 0.26 -22.87
N GLY A 209 -11.46 -0.75 -22.00
CA GLY A 209 -12.58 -1.69 -22.01
C GLY A 209 -13.93 -1.03 -21.71
N ALA A 210 -13.97 -0.03 -20.81
CA ALA A 210 -15.18 0.73 -20.53
C ALA A 210 -15.61 1.61 -21.72
N ILE A 211 -14.66 2.20 -22.44
CA ILE A 211 -14.91 2.98 -23.67
C ILE A 211 -15.45 2.05 -24.76
N GLU A 212 -14.84 0.88 -24.96
CA GLU A 212 -15.28 -0.12 -25.93
C GLU A 212 -16.69 -0.65 -25.61
N ALA A 213 -17.00 -0.91 -24.34
CA ALA A 213 -18.33 -1.33 -23.92
C ALA A 213 -19.40 -0.26 -24.20
N ALA A 214 -19.10 1.02 -23.90
CA ALA A 214 -19.98 2.14 -24.22
C ALA A 214 -20.15 2.31 -25.74
N HIS A 215 -19.09 2.12 -26.52
CA HIS A 215 -19.14 2.13 -27.98
C HIS A 215 -20.06 1.03 -28.53
N LYS A 216 -19.78 -0.24 -28.22
CA LYS A 216 -20.57 -1.39 -28.71
C LYS A 216 -22.05 -1.24 -28.37
N LYS A 217 -22.36 -0.88 -27.11
CA LYS A 217 -23.74 -0.67 -26.67
C LYS A 217 -24.39 0.54 -27.33
N GLY A 218 -23.63 1.62 -27.50
CA GLY A 218 -24.12 2.82 -28.18
C GLY A 218 -24.46 2.57 -29.64
N VAL A 219 -23.57 1.89 -30.37
CA VAL A 219 -23.77 1.53 -31.79
C VAL A 219 -24.97 0.60 -31.95
N SER A 220 -25.12 -0.42 -31.11
CA SER A 220 -26.21 -1.39 -31.24
C SER A 220 -27.61 -0.79 -31.06
N ILE A 221 -27.73 0.29 -30.27
CA ILE A 221 -29.02 0.95 -30.01
C ILE A 221 -29.20 2.26 -30.79
N ALA A 222 -28.17 2.73 -31.51
CA ALA A 222 -28.18 4.04 -32.16
C ALA A 222 -29.26 4.20 -33.24
N ALA A 223 -29.72 3.10 -33.86
CA ALA A 223 -30.77 3.14 -34.88
C ALA A 223 -32.19 3.22 -34.28
N GLU A 224 -32.38 2.71 -33.06
CA GLU A 224 -33.69 2.54 -32.44
C GLU A 224 -33.96 3.58 -31.34
N ASP A 225 -32.91 3.99 -30.61
CA ASP A 225 -33.01 4.92 -29.49
C ASP A 225 -31.81 5.86 -29.44
N ALA A 226 -31.93 6.97 -30.17
CA ALA A 226 -30.91 8.02 -30.22
C ALA A 226 -30.60 8.62 -28.84
N LYS A 227 -31.57 8.66 -27.91
CA LYS A 227 -31.40 9.25 -26.57
C LYS A 227 -30.55 8.35 -25.68
N SER A 228 -30.79 7.03 -25.72
CA SER A 228 -29.97 6.06 -25.00
C SER A 228 -28.57 5.95 -25.61
N ALA A 229 -28.43 6.00 -26.94
CA ALA A 229 -27.13 6.05 -27.61
C ALA A 229 -26.34 7.32 -27.25
N GLN A 230 -27.00 8.49 -27.18
CA GLN A 230 -26.40 9.73 -26.70
C GLN A 230 -25.93 9.64 -25.24
N THR A 231 -26.62 8.86 -24.41
CA THR A 231 -26.21 8.58 -23.03
C THR A 231 -24.93 7.74 -22.99
N GLN A 232 -24.83 6.69 -23.82
CA GLN A 232 -23.60 5.90 -23.93
C GLN A 232 -22.42 6.73 -24.46
N LEU A 233 -22.68 7.62 -25.43
CA LEU A 233 -21.67 8.56 -25.93
C LEU A 233 -21.12 9.45 -24.81
N LYS A 234 -21.99 9.99 -23.94
CA LYS A 234 -21.55 10.79 -22.78
C LYS A 234 -20.70 9.96 -21.81
N VAL A 235 -21.11 8.72 -21.51
CA VAL A 235 -20.36 7.82 -20.63
C VAL A 235 -18.97 7.53 -21.20
N GLY A 236 -18.90 7.17 -22.50
CA GLY A 236 -17.64 6.87 -23.16
C GLY A 236 -16.72 8.09 -23.27
N LEU A 237 -17.26 9.29 -23.55
CA LEU A 237 -16.48 10.54 -23.58
C LEU A 237 -15.89 10.90 -22.20
N LEU A 238 -16.62 10.66 -21.12
CA LEU A 238 -16.08 10.84 -19.77
C LEU A 238 -14.90 9.91 -19.51
N LYS A 239 -15.01 8.64 -19.89
CA LYS A 239 -13.91 7.66 -19.75
C LYS A 239 -12.74 7.97 -20.68
N LEU A 240 -13.00 8.45 -21.89
CA LEU A 240 -11.97 8.92 -22.81
C LEU A 240 -11.20 10.11 -22.24
N LYS A 241 -11.87 11.04 -21.55
CA LYS A 241 -11.20 12.16 -20.88
C LYS A 241 -10.27 11.67 -19.76
N GLU A 242 -10.72 10.73 -18.93
CA GLU A 242 -9.89 10.10 -17.90
C GLU A 242 -8.65 9.41 -18.51
N LEU A 243 -8.85 8.65 -19.59
CA LEU A 243 -7.76 8.00 -20.32
C LEU A 243 -6.78 9.02 -20.93
N ALA A 244 -7.28 10.07 -21.58
CA ALA A 244 -6.47 11.11 -22.19
C ALA A 244 -5.58 11.83 -21.18
N LYS A 245 -6.09 12.08 -19.97
CA LYS A 245 -5.32 12.67 -18.88
C LYS A 245 -4.19 11.76 -18.42
N LEU A 246 -4.51 10.50 -18.14
CA LEU A 246 -3.53 9.50 -17.73
C LEU A 246 -2.42 9.35 -18.78
N VAL A 247 -2.78 9.12 -20.03
CA VAL A 247 -1.82 8.99 -21.14
C VAL A 247 -1.05 10.29 -21.35
N GLY A 248 -1.67 11.46 -21.15
CA GLY A 248 -1.01 12.76 -21.21
C GLY A 248 0.11 12.94 -20.18
N ASP A 249 -0.07 12.46 -18.95
CA ASP A 249 0.98 12.44 -17.92
C ASP A 249 2.17 11.56 -18.36
N TYR A 250 1.88 10.38 -18.92
CA TYR A 250 2.91 9.48 -19.43
C TYR A 250 3.63 9.98 -20.68
N LYS A 251 2.95 10.69 -21.58
CA LYS A 251 3.60 11.39 -22.71
C LYS A 251 4.57 12.46 -22.22
N ARG A 252 4.18 13.21 -21.17
CA ARG A 252 5.07 14.20 -20.54
C ARG A 252 6.27 13.54 -19.89
N ALA A 253 6.07 12.45 -19.13
CA ALA A 253 7.16 11.68 -18.54
C ALA A 253 8.10 11.11 -19.61
N ARG A 254 7.56 10.52 -20.69
CA ARG A 254 8.32 10.01 -21.83
C ARG A 254 9.23 11.08 -22.45
N LYS A 255 8.71 12.30 -22.63
CA LYS A 255 9.45 13.42 -23.20
C LYS A 255 10.52 13.98 -22.25
N LYS A 256 10.20 14.13 -20.96
CA LYS A 256 11.07 14.79 -19.98
C LYS A 256 12.15 13.86 -19.42
N CYS A 257 11.87 12.55 -19.35
CA CYS A 257 12.77 11.52 -18.82
C CYS A 257 13.36 10.64 -19.95
N GLU A 258 13.47 11.14 -21.18
CA GLU A 258 13.90 10.34 -22.34
C GLU A 258 15.28 9.70 -22.13
N LYS A 259 16.23 10.44 -21.55
CA LYS A 259 17.57 9.94 -21.24
C LYS A 259 17.53 8.79 -20.22
N ASP A 260 16.74 8.94 -19.17
CA ASP A 260 16.59 7.94 -18.11
C ASP A 260 15.90 6.68 -18.64
N ILE A 261 14.90 6.84 -19.52
CA ILE A 261 14.24 5.73 -20.22
C ILE A 261 15.26 4.95 -21.06
N LYS A 262 16.09 5.65 -21.83
CA LYS A 262 17.13 5.01 -22.68
C LYS A 262 18.19 4.29 -21.86
N ALA A 263 18.54 4.82 -20.69
CA ALA A 263 19.52 4.23 -19.78
C ALA A 263 18.94 3.06 -18.95
N ASN A 264 17.62 2.88 -18.92
CA ASN A 264 16.98 1.83 -18.13
C ASN A 264 17.24 0.42 -18.75
N PRO A 265 17.65 -0.59 -17.95
CA PRO A 265 17.84 -1.96 -18.42
C PRO A 265 16.60 -2.58 -19.11
N ASP A 266 15.40 -2.19 -18.69
CA ASP A 266 14.12 -2.64 -19.24
C ASP A 266 13.49 -1.63 -20.21
N SER A 267 14.28 -0.73 -20.79
CA SER A 267 13.83 0.34 -21.71
C SER A 267 12.87 -0.13 -22.81
N LYS A 268 13.13 -1.31 -23.42
CA LYS A 268 12.24 -1.88 -24.44
C LYS A 268 10.85 -2.21 -23.90
N LYS A 269 10.76 -2.81 -22.71
CA LYS A 269 9.46 -3.13 -22.07
C LYS A 269 8.74 -1.86 -21.68
N LEU A 270 9.47 -0.89 -21.13
CA LEU A 270 8.94 0.41 -20.76
C LEU A 270 8.32 1.11 -21.98
N ILE A 271 9.04 1.18 -23.10
CA ILE A 271 8.55 1.78 -24.35
C ILE A 271 7.31 1.05 -24.86
N ALA A 272 7.29 -0.29 -24.83
CA ALA A 272 6.13 -1.07 -25.29
C ALA A 272 4.86 -0.76 -24.47
N VAL A 273 4.99 -0.58 -23.15
CA VAL A 273 3.86 -0.18 -22.28
C VAL A 273 3.37 1.23 -22.64
N LEU A 274 4.29 2.18 -22.84
CA LEU A 274 3.93 3.55 -23.23
C LEU A 274 3.27 3.61 -24.62
N ASP A 275 3.75 2.83 -25.57
CA ASP A 275 3.14 2.73 -26.90
C ASP A 275 1.75 2.07 -26.83
N HIS A 276 1.54 1.12 -25.92
CA HIS A 276 0.21 0.57 -25.66
C HIS A 276 -0.76 1.65 -25.15
N PHE A 277 -0.29 2.54 -24.26
CA PHE A 277 -1.10 3.65 -23.74
C PHE A 277 -1.55 4.59 -24.87
N ASP A 278 -0.62 4.93 -25.75
CA ASP A 278 -0.90 5.77 -26.92
C ASP A 278 -1.92 5.12 -27.87
N LYS A 279 -1.77 3.82 -28.14
CA LYS A 279 -2.71 3.05 -28.97
C LYS A 279 -4.10 2.97 -28.36
N SER A 280 -4.19 2.72 -27.06
CA SER A 280 -5.47 2.69 -26.33
C SER A 280 -6.21 4.03 -26.40
N LEU A 281 -5.50 5.15 -26.24
CA LEU A 281 -6.10 6.48 -26.37
C LEU A 281 -6.59 6.75 -27.81
N ALA A 282 -5.79 6.39 -28.81
CA ALA A 282 -6.17 6.56 -30.21
C ALA A 282 -7.41 5.73 -30.58
N ALA A 283 -7.46 4.46 -30.16
CA ALA A 283 -8.59 3.58 -30.39
C ALA A 283 -9.87 4.11 -29.72
N GLY A 284 -9.79 4.49 -28.44
CA GLY A 284 -10.94 5.06 -27.73
C GLY A 284 -11.45 6.36 -28.35
N THR A 285 -10.55 7.20 -28.87
CA THR A 285 -10.91 8.43 -29.59
C THR A 285 -11.67 8.12 -30.88
N ALA A 286 -11.20 7.14 -31.67
CA ALA A 286 -11.85 6.71 -32.89
C ALA A 286 -13.26 6.16 -32.63
N GLN A 287 -13.40 5.29 -31.63
CA GLN A 287 -14.67 4.72 -31.20
C GLN A 287 -15.69 5.80 -30.82
N MET A 288 -15.30 6.77 -29.99
CA MET A 288 -16.22 7.84 -29.57
C MET A 288 -16.60 8.78 -30.72
N LYS A 289 -15.69 9.01 -31.67
CA LYS A 289 -15.97 9.79 -32.88
C LYS A 289 -17.00 9.08 -33.77
N GLU A 290 -16.84 7.78 -33.97
CA GLU A 290 -17.78 6.96 -34.74
C GLU A 290 -19.17 6.94 -34.11
N LEU A 291 -19.27 6.63 -32.81
CA LEU A 291 -20.55 6.65 -32.09
C LEU A 291 -21.20 8.04 -32.16
N GLY A 292 -20.41 9.10 -31.99
CA GLY A 292 -20.90 10.48 -32.14
C GLY A 292 -21.46 10.79 -33.51
N ALA A 293 -20.87 10.25 -34.58
CA ALA A 293 -21.39 10.40 -35.94
C ALA A 293 -22.72 9.65 -36.14
N GLN A 294 -22.83 8.42 -35.61
CA GLN A 294 -24.06 7.63 -35.69
C GLN A 294 -25.22 8.28 -34.94
N VAL A 295 -24.99 8.72 -33.70
CA VAL A 295 -26.01 9.41 -32.89
C VAL A 295 -26.53 10.67 -33.60
N LYS A 296 -25.64 11.46 -34.21
CA LYS A 296 -26.03 12.64 -34.99
C LYS A 296 -26.84 12.29 -36.23
N LYS A 297 -26.48 11.21 -36.94
CA LYS A 297 -27.19 10.76 -38.13
C LYS A 297 -28.62 10.35 -37.80
N THR A 298 -28.82 9.56 -36.74
CA THR A 298 -30.17 9.13 -36.33
C THR A 298 -31.01 10.28 -35.78
N ALA A 299 -30.41 11.22 -35.05
CA ALA A 299 -31.14 12.38 -34.51
C ALA A 299 -31.60 13.38 -35.59
N ALA A 300 -31.07 13.29 -36.81
CA ALA A 300 -31.44 14.11 -37.96
C ALA A 300 -32.41 13.42 -38.93
N ALA A 301 -32.73 12.13 -38.69
CA ALA A 301 -33.71 11.34 -39.42
C ALA A 301 -35.06 11.37 -38.68
#